data_AF-E6V3R3-F1
#
_entry.id   AF-E6V3R3-F1
#
_cell.length_a   1.000
_cell.length_b   1.000
_cell.length_c   1.000
_cell.angle_alpha   90.00
_cell.angle_beta   90.00
_cell.angle_gamma   90.00
#
_symmetry.space_group_name_H-M   'P 1'
#
loop_
_entity.id
_entity.type
_entity.pdbx_description
1 polymer ?
#
loop_
_entity_poly.entity_id
_entity_poly.type
_entity_poly.pdbx_seq_one_letter_code
_entity_poly.pdbx_strand_id
1 'polypeptide(L)' 'MSRIEQTVDHAVEQTVELSKNPAALLRIATVQSLTGLSRTTIYCKAAQGEFPSPLKLGSRCSRWRASSISEWLEAVK' A
#
# COMPACT_ATOMS: atom_id res chain seq x y z
N MET A 1 26.57 -16.59 -0.64
CA MET A 1 25.87 -15.61 0.23
C MET A 1 25.18 -14.56 -0.65
N SER A 2 24.76 -14.89 -1.88
CA SER A 2 23.46 -15.48 -2.29
C SER A 2 22.25 -14.54 -2.17
N ARG A 3 22.22 -13.54 -3.07
CA ARG A 3 21.15 -13.35 -4.08
C ARG A 3 19.70 -13.18 -3.58
N ILE A 4 19.48 -12.37 -2.54
CA ILE A 4 18.12 -11.99 -2.09
C ILE A 4 17.83 -10.48 -2.15
N GLU A 5 18.80 -9.63 -2.49
CA GLU A 5 18.62 -8.18 -2.46
C GLU A 5 18.22 -7.54 -3.81
N GLN A 6 18.30 -8.27 -4.94
CA GLN A 6 18.07 -7.71 -6.28
C GLN A 6 16.65 -7.91 -6.87
N THR A 7 15.67 -8.42 -6.12
CA THR A 7 14.28 -8.61 -6.63
C THR A 7 13.30 -7.52 -6.15
N VAL A 8 13.77 -6.52 -5.39
CA VAL A 8 12.92 -5.46 -4.83
C VAL A 8 12.85 -4.22 -5.74
N ASP A 9 13.91 -3.89 -6.48
CA ASP A 9 13.98 -2.63 -7.24
C ASP A 9 13.12 -2.58 -8.51
N HIS A 10 13.08 -3.62 -9.34
CA HIS A 10 12.36 -3.55 -10.64
C HIS A 10 10.83 -3.63 -10.53
N ALA A 11 10.30 -4.07 -9.39
CA ALA A 11 8.85 -4.09 -9.14
C ALA A 11 8.32 -2.74 -8.61
N VAL A 12 9.20 -1.82 -8.19
CA VAL A 12 8.83 -0.53 -7.60
C VAL A 12 8.30 0.44 -8.67
N GLU A 13 8.90 0.44 -9.86
CA GLU A 13 8.51 1.34 -10.97
C GLU A 13 7.11 1.07 -11.51
N GLN A 14 6.68 -0.19 -11.54
CA GLN A 14 5.31 -0.55 -11.95
C GLN A 14 4.24 -0.11 -10.93
N THR A 15 4.64 0.20 -9.69
CA THR A 15 3.69 0.59 -8.62
C THR A 15 3.45 2.11 -8.55
N VAL A 16 4.34 2.92 -9.11
CA VAL A 16 4.22 4.40 -9.14
C VAL A 16 3.24 4.88 -10.21
N GLU A 17 3.20 4.26 -11.39
CA GLU A 17 2.25 4.65 -12.44
C GLU A 17 0.78 4.32 -12.08
N LEU A 18 0.56 3.27 -11.29
CA LEU A 18 -0.78 2.92 -10.82
C LEU A 18 -1.36 3.91 -9.80
N SER A 19 -0.53 4.68 -9.08
CA SER A 19 -1.03 5.65 -8.10
C SER A 19 -1.67 6.89 -8.73
N LYS A 20 -1.41 7.16 -10.02
CA LYS A 20 -2.02 8.27 -10.76
C LYS A 20 -3.49 8.07 -11.08
N ASN A 21 -3.97 6.82 -11.07
CA ASN A 21 -5.39 6.54 -11.26
C ASN A 21 -6.08 6.42 -9.89
N PRO A 22 -7.01 7.32 -9.52
CA PRO A 22 -7.70 7.25 -8.22
C PRO A 22 -8.50 5.95 -8.03
N ALA A 23 -8.89 5.28 -9.12
CA ALA A 23 -9.57 3.99 -9.10
C ALA A 23 -8.62 2.78 -8.95
N ALA A 24 -7.30 2.98 -8.94
CA ALA A 24 -6.36 1.88 -8.82
C ALA A 24 -6.41 1.23 -7.44
N LEU A 25 -6.23 -0.09 -7.43
CA LEU A 25 -6.21 -0.91 -6.24
C LEU A 25 -4.78 -1.34 -5.92
N LEU A 26 -4.20 -0.70 -4.91
CA LEU A 26 -2.84 -0.88 -4.44
C LEU A 26 -2.70 -2.15 -3.61
N ARG A 27 -1.56 -2.83 -3.77
CA ARG A 27 -1.13 -3.93 -2.89
C ARG A 27 -0.48 -3.36 -1.64
N ILE A 28 -0.45 -4.16 -0.58
CA ILE A 28 0.24 -3.81 0.68
C ILE A 28 1.72 -3.47 0.48
N ALA A 29 2.40 -4.05 -0.53
CA ALA A 29 3.78 -3.68 -0.86
C ALA A 29 3.87 -2.20 -1.27
N THR A 30 3.01 -1.75 -2.18
CA THR A 30 2.93 -0.35 -2.61
C THR A 30 2.54 0.57 -1.47
N VAL A 31 1.58 0.18 -0.64
CA VAL A 31 1.17 0.98 0.53
C VAL A 31 2.34 1.16 1.50
N GLN A 32 3.12 0.10 1.77
CA GLN A 32 4.33 0.22 2.60
C GLN A 32 5.36 1.18 2.00
N SER A 33 5.58 1.14 0.68
CA SER A 33 6.48 2.07 -0.01
C SER A 33 5.98 3.52 0.03
N LEU A 34 4.67 3.76 -0.08
CA LEU A 34 4.09 5.09 -0.06
C LEU A 34 4.08 5.71 1.34
N THR A 35 3.75 4.93 2.37
CA THR A 35 3.59 5.45 3.73
C THR A 35 4.86 5.30 4.57
N GLY A 36 5.85 4.53 4.10
CA GLY A 36 7.05 4.16 4.88
C GLY A 36 6.75 3.30 6.11
N LEU A 37 5.51 2.80 6.24
CA LEU A 37 5.08 2.02 7.40
C LEU A 37 5.25 0.53 7.13
N SER A 38 5.53 -0.25 8.18
CA SER A 38 5.54 -1.70 8.08
C SER A 38 4.13 -2.25 7.86
N ARG A 39 4.02 -3.41 7.20
CA ARG A 39 2.75 -4.14 7.02
C ARG A 39 1.95 -4.28 8.33
N THR A 40 2.64 -4.62 9.42
CA THR A 40 2.01 -4.83 10.74
C THR A 40 1.44 -3.53 11.28
N THR A 41 2.18 -2.42 11.14
CA THR A 41 1.72 -1.09 11.52
C THR A 41 0.49 -0.66 10.72
N ILE A 42 0.48 -0.93 9.41
CA ILE A 42 -0.66 -0.62 8.54
C ILE A 42 -1.91 -1.36 9.00
N TYR A 43 -1.82 -2.67 9.25
CA TYR A 43 -2.98 -3.43 9.75
C TYR A 43 -3.41 -3.01 11.15
N CYS A 44 -2.45 -2.67 12.04
CA CYS A 44 -2.76 -2.15 13.37
C CYS A 44 -3.55 -0.84 13.28
N LYS A 45 -3.04 0.14 12.52
CA LYS A 45 -3.73 1.43 12.33
C LYS A 45 -5.06 1.28 11.60
N ALA A 46 -5.17 0.35 10.65
CA ALA A 46 -6.44 0.05 10.00
C ALA A 46 -7.46 -0.53 10.99
N ALA A 47 -7.02 -1.37 11.93
CA ALA A 47 -7.87 -1.88 13.01
C ALA A 47 -8.26 -0.79 14.02
N GLN A 48 -7.39 0.20 14.25
CA GLN A 48 -7.69 1.37 15.09
C GLN A 48 -8.58 2.42 14.37
N GLY A 49 -8.84 2.27 13.07
CA GLY A 49 -9.58 3.26 12.27
C GLY A 49 -8.76 4.50 11.90
N GLU A 50 -7.46 4.52 12.23
CA GLU A 50 -6.53 5.60 11.89
C GLU A 50 -5.95 5.49 10.47
N PHE A 51 -6.22 4.38 9.78
CA PHE A 51 -5.72 4.13 8.42
C PHE A 51 -6.86 3.63 7.53
N PRO A 52 -6.86 3.97 6.23
CA PRO A 52 -7.86 3.49 5.28
C PRO A 52 -8.01 1.97 5.30
N SER A 53 -9.26 1.53 5.43
CA SER A 53 -9.61 0.12 5.49
C SER A 53 -9.28 -0.61 4.19
N PRO A 54 -8.71 -1.83 4.25
CA PRO A 54 -8.50 -2.64 3.07
C PRO A 54 -9.83 -3.08 2.45
N LEU A 55 -9.97 -2.92 1.14
CA LEU A 55 -10.98 -3.60 0.35
C LEU A 55 -10.63 -5.09 0.23
N LYS A 56 -11.51 -5.94 0.74
CA LYS A 56 -11.43 -7.40 0.55
C LYS A 56 -12.05 -7.75 -0.80
N LEU A 57 -11.23 -8.08 -1.80
CA LEU A 57 -11.71 -8.61 -3.09
C LEU A 57 -11.92 -10.14 -3.06
N GLY A 58 -11.48 -10.81 -2.00
CA GLY A 58 -11.71 -12.23 -1.77
C GLY A 58 -11.09 -12.69 -0.44
N SER A 59 -11.16 -13.98 -0.16
CA SER A 59 -10.77 -14.54 1.15
C SER A 59 -9.30 -14.32 1.54
N ARG A 60 -8.41 -14.08 0.57
CA ARG A 60 -6.97 -13.81 0.80
C ARG A 60 -6.46 -12.54 0.11
N CYS A 61 -7.35 -11.74 -0.49
CA CYS A 61 -6.96 -10.61 -1.31
C CYS A 61 -7.50 -9.31 -0.72
N SER A 62 -6.62 -8.58 -0.03
CA SER A 62 -6.86 -7.23 0.49
C SER A 62 -6.12 -6.22 -0.39
N ARG A 63 -6.83 -5.18 -0.84
CA ARG A 63 -6.26 -4.07 -1.61
C ARG A 63 -6.72 -2.72 -1.07
N TRP A 64 -5.98 -1.66 -1.34
CA TRP A 64 -6.31 -0.30 -0.94
C TRP A 64 -6.62 0.55 -2.16
N ARG A 65 -7.62 1.44 -2.09
CA ARG A 65 -7.81 2.42 -3.16
C ARG A 65 -6.70 3.46 -3.11
N ALA A 66 -6.15 3.79 -4.28
CA ALA A 66 -5.15 4.84 -4.40
C ALA A 66 -5.68 6.17 -3.83
N SER A 67 -6.92 6.56 -4.18
CA SER A 67 -7.58 7.76 -3.61
C SER A 67 -7.53 7.76 -2.09
N SER A 68 -7.98 6.69 -1.44
CA SER A 68 -8.04 6.64 0.03
C SER A 68 -6.67 6.71 0.70
N ILE A 69 -5.62 6.19 0.07
CA ILE A 69 -4.24 6.34 0.57
C ILE A 69 -3.77 7.79 0.39
N SER A 70 -4.01 8.40 -0.78
CA SER A 70 -3.66 9.80 -1.05
C SER A 70 -4.38 10.74 -0.09
N GLU A 71 -5.69 10.57 0.11
CA GLU A 71 -6.50 11.36 1.05
C GLU A 71 -5.96 11.25 2.48
N TRP A 72 -5.52 10.05 2.89
CA TRP A 72 -4.89 9.86 4.20
C TRP A 72 -3.53 10.56 4.30
N LEU A 73 -2.70 10.48 3.26
CA LEU A 73 -1.41 11.18 3.22
C LEU A 73 -1.59 12.70 3.28
N GLU A 74 -2.62 13.24 2.63
CA GLU A 74 -2.98 14.65 2.71
C GLU A 74 -3.51 15.04 4.08
N ALA A 75 -4.28 14.18 4.75
CA ALA A 75 -4.81 14.44 6.09
C ALA A 75 -3.74 14.36 7.21
N VAL A 76 -2.67 13.58 7.00
CA VAL A 76 -1.55 13.44 7.96
C VAL A 76 -0.52 14.57 7.82
N LYS A 77 -0.57 15.33 6.72
CA LYS A 77 0.31 16.47 6.46
C LYS A 77 -0.15 17.74 7.17
#